data_AF-A0A969K1F9-F1
#
_entry.id   AF-A0A969K1F9-F1
#
_cell.length_a   1.000
_cell.length_b   1.000
_cell.length_c   1.000
_cell.angle_alpha   90.00
_cell.angle_beta   90.00
_cell.angle_gamma   90.00
#
_symmetry.space_group_name_H-M   'P 1'
#
loop_
_entity.id
_entity.type
_entity.pdbx_description
1 polymer ?
#
loop_
_entity_poly.entity_id
_entity_poly.type
_entity_poly.pdbx_seq_one_letter_code
_entity_poly.pdbx_strand_id
1 'polypeptide(L)'
;MPDRSRYNRKMNGEWIRPLLCPICDQPLMEFGQTWQCANRHSFDVAREGYVNLLQRQRKLPQTVGDSPEMLRARREFLASGFYDPLSDLLNERVVTAVTGQTSPIVVDVGCGE
;
A
#
# COMPACT_ATOMS: atom_id res chain seq x y z
N MET A 1 2.50 18.20 1.25
CA MET A 1 2.32 17.11 0.27
C MET A 1 3.47 16.12 0.47
N PRO A 2 3.22 14.82 0.69
CA PRO A 2 4.33 13.88 0.78
C PRO A 2 5.07 13.84 -0.56
N ASP A 3 6.39 13.82 -0.47
CA ASP A 3 7.31 13.74 -1.60
C ASP A 3 7.07 12.45 -2.40
N ARG A 4 6.57 12.62 -3.63
CA ARG A 4 6.14 11.53 -4.54
C ARG A 4 7.31 10.80 -5.20
N SER A 5 8.54 11.28 -5.05
CA SER A 5 9.75 10.63 -5.58
C SER A 5 10.11 9.29 -4.89
N ARG A 6 9.33 8.87 -3.89
CA ARG A 6 9.66 7.74 -3.00
C ARG A 6 9.32 6.36 -3.54
N TYR A 7 8.40 6.22 -4.50
CA TYR A 7 7.90 4.89 -4.91
C TYR A 7 8.70 4.22 -6.03
N ASN A 8 9.56 4.99 -6.73
CA ASN A 8 10.44 4.48 -7.78
C ASN A 8 11.88 4.81 -7.40
N ARG A 9 12.61 3.84 -6.84
CA ARG A 9 14.00 4.03 -6.41
C ARG A 9 14.93 2.98 -7.00
N LYS A 10 16.13 3.44 -7.31
CA LYS A 10 17.25 2.60 -7.74
C LYS A 10 17.91 1.98 -6.49
N MET A 11 17.90 0.66 -6.39
CA MET A 11 18.60 -0.14 -5.38
C MET A 11 19.62 -1.02 -6.10
N ASN A 12 20.89 -0.97 -5.71
CA ASN A 12 21.96 -1.80 -6.31
C ASN A 12 22.02 -1.76 -7.85
N GLY A 13 21.64 -0.64 -8.47
CA GLY A 13 21.61 -0.49 -9.92
C GLY A 13 20.27 -0.83 -10.59
N GLU A 14 19.33 -1.46 -9.89
CA GLU A 14 18.03 -1.90 -10.39
C GLU A 14 16.88 -1.05 -9.84
N TRP A 15 15.84 -0.84 -10.66
CA TRP A 15 14.62 -0.17 -10.22
C TRP A 15 13.74 -1.18 -9.50
N ILE A 16 13.55 -1.03 -8.20
CA ILE A 16 12.47 -1.77 -7.53
C ILE A 16 11.17 -1.06 -7.90
N ARG A 17 10.35 -1.72 -8.73
CA ARG A 17 9.05 -1.25 -9.18
C ARG A 17 7.98 -2.06 -8.44
N PRO A 18 7.57 -1.64 -7.24
CA PRO A 18 6.80 -2.50 -6.33
C PRO A 18 5.38 -2.81 -6.85
N LEU A 19 4.89 -2.06 -7.83
CA LEU A 19 3.53 -2.18 -8.34
C LEU A 19 3.52 -2.72 -9.77
N LEU A 20 2.84 -3.85 -9.94
CA LEU A 20 2.55 -4.46 -11.23
C LEU A 20 1.13 -4.11 -11.67
N CYS A 21 0.95 -3.99 -12.99
CA CYS A 21 -0.36 -3.78 -13.57
C CYS A 21 -1.21 -5.03 -13.36
N PRO A 22 -2.36 -4.96 -12.68
CA PRO A 22 -3.20 -6.13 -12.42
C PRO A 22 -3.80 -6.73 -13.69
N ILE A 23 -3.66 -6.09 -14.86
CA ILE A 23 -4.23 -6.54 -16.14
C ILE A 23 -3.21 -7.29 -16.99
N CYS A 24 -1.92 -6.91 -16.94
CA CYS A 24 -0.90 -7.43 -17.85
C CYS A 24 0.45 -7.70 -17.20
N ASP A 25 0.53 -7.58 -15.88
CA ASP A 25 1.72 -7.82 -15.05
C ASP A 25 2.96 -6.97 -15.40
N GLN A 26 2.79 -6.00 -16.30
CA GLN A 26 3.85 -5.03 -16.62
C GLN A 26 4.00 -4.01 -15.50
N PRO A 27 5.23 -3.52 -15.24
CA PRO A 27 5.47 -2.54 -14.20
C PRO A 27 4.65 -1.26 -14.41
N LEU A 28 4.08 -0.73 -13.33
CA LEU A 28 3.42 0.58 -13.32
C LEU A 28 4.45 1.68 -13.07
N MET A 29 4.36 2.75 -13.85
CA MET A 29 5.15 3.97 -13.69
C MET A 29 4.23 5.14 -13.36
N GLU A 30 4.67 6.02 -12.48
CA GLU A 30 3.93 7.22 -12.11
C GLU A 30 4.04 8.28 -13.20
N PHE A 31 2.90 8.85 -13.59
CA PHE A 31 2.77 9.95 -14.53
C PHE A 31 1.83 11.02 -13.93
N GLY A 32 2.37 11.83 -13.02
CA GLY A 32 1.64 12.94 -12.40
C GLY A 32 0.58 12.50 -11.38
N GLN A 33 -0.66 12.30 -11.84
CA GLN A 33 -1.79 11.84 -11.01
C GLN A 33 -2.31 10.46 -11.45
N THR A 34 -1.55 9.76 -12.28
CA THR A 34 -1.91 8.43 -12.77
C THR A 34 -0.71 7.48 -12.69
N TRP A 35 -0.99 6.19 -12.60
CA TRP A 35 -0.03 5.11 -12.74
C TRP A 35 -0.32 4.37 -14.04
N GLN A 36 0.68 4.21 -14.90
CA GLN A 36 0.51 3.64 -16.24
C GLN A 36 1.59 2.59 -16.55
N CYS A 37 1.18 1.46 -17.14
CA CYS A 37 2.10 0.45 -17.66
C CYS A 37 2.47 0.70 -19.13
N ALA A 38 3.46 -0.01 -19.67
CA ALA A 38 3.86 0.09 -21.09
C ALA A 38 2.70 -0.17 -22.08
N ASN A 39 1.72 -1.00 -21.70
CA ASN A 39 0.51 -1.29 -22.49
C ASN A 39 -0.60 -0.25 -22.34
N ARG A 40 -0.31 0.90 -21.70
CA ARG A 40 -1.22 2.05 -21.51
C ARG A 40 -2.46 1.80 -20.64
N HIS A 41 -2.52 0.71 -19.87
CA HIS A 41 -3.48 0.62 -18.76
C HIS A 41 -3.14 1.68 -17.71
N SER A 42 -4.13 2.48 -17.31
CA SER A 42 -3.98 3.63 -16.43
C SER A 42 -4.85 3.50 -15.18
N PHE A 43 -4.31 3.92 -14.04
CA PHE A 43 -4.97 3.93 -12.74
C PHE A 43 -4.79 5.29 -12.09
N ASP A 44 -5.89 5.98 -11.80
CA ASP A 44 -5.85 7.32 -11.23
C ASP A 44 -5.52 7.27 -9.73
N VAL A 45 -4.76 8.26 -9.26
CA VAL A 45 -4.56 8.50 -7.83
C VAL A 45 -5.81 9.18 -7.28
N ALA A 46 -6.42 8.56 -6.27
CA ALA A 46 -7.56 9.14 -5.56
C ALA A 46 -7.15 10.43 -4.84
N ARG A 47 -8.13 11.26 -4.47
CA ARG A 47 -7.88 12.52 -3.75
C ARG A 47 -7.18 12.28 -2.41
N GLU A 48 -7.47 11.14 -1.80
CA GLU A 48 -6.91 10.65 -0.54
C GLU A 48 -5.49 10.07 -0.70
N GLY A 49 -4.98 9.97 -1.93
CA GLY A 49 -3.59 9.62 -2.24
C GLY A 49 -3.33 8.14 -2.58
N TYR A 50 -4.34 7.27 -2.53
CA TYR A 50 -4.20 5.85 -2.88
C TYR A 50 -4.51 5.57 -4.36
N VAL A 51 -4.09 4.39 -4.85
CA VAL A 51 -4.35 3.92 -6.23
C VAL A 51 -5.22 2.66 -6.16
N ASN A 52 -6.37 2.66 -6.84
CA ASN A 52 -7.23 1.50 -6.88
C ASN A 52 -6.82 0.53 -8.00
N LEU A 53 -6.25 -0.62 -7.62
CA LEU A 53 -5.82 -1.68 -8.54
C LEU A 53 -6.84 -2.82 -8.67
N LEU A 54 -8.05 -2.69 -8.12
CA LEU A 54 -9.10 -3.70 -8.25
C LEU A 54 -9.69 -3.71 -9.66
N GLN A 55 -9.67 -4.88 -10.31
CA GLN A 55 -10.32 -5.08 -11.60
C GLN A 55 -11.85 -4.99 -11.47
N ARG A 56 -12.53 -4.23 -12.34
CA ARG A 56 -13.99 -4.02 -12.27
C ARG A 56 -14.81 -5.33 -12.27
N GLN A 57 -14.30 -6.37 -12.92
CA GLN A 57 -14.93 -7.70 -12.98
C GLN A 57 -14.77 -8.52 -11.69
N ARG A 58 -13.86 -8.12 -10.79
CA ARG A 58 -13.61 -8.74 -9.47
C ARG A 58 -14.12 -7.88 -8.33
N LYS A 59 -15.05 -6.95 -8.59
CA LYS A 59 -15.75 -6.27 -7.50
C LYS A 59 -16.56 -7.32 -6.74
N LEU A 60 -16.15 -7.57 -5.50
CA LEU A 60 -16.96 -8.31 -4.55
C LEU A 60 -18.33 -7.62 -4.43
N PRO A 61 -19.41 -8.37 -4.18
CA PRO A 61 -20.70 -7.79 -3.85
C PRO A 61 -20.55 -6.71 -2.77
N GLN A 62 -21.36 -5.64 -2.83
CA GLN A 62 -21.35 -4.57 -1.82
C GLN A 62 -21.62 -5.06 -0.38
N THR A 63 -22.07 -6.31 -0.24
CA THR A 63 -22.33 -7.00 1.02
C THR A 63 -21.12 -7.71 1.63
N VAL A 64 -19.95 -7.68 0.98
CA VAL A 64 -18.72 -8.33 1.48
C VAL A 64 -17.75 -7.27 2.01
N GLY A 65 -17.65 -7.14 3.33
CA GLY A 65 -16.73 -6.22 4.00
C GLY A 65 -17.17 -5.91 5.44
N ASP A 66 -16.36 -5.12 6.14
CA ASP A 66 -16.68 -4.61 7.47
C ASP A 66 -17.81 -3.56 7.38
N SER A 67 -18.78 -3.64 8.30
CA SER A 67 -19.80 -2.60 8.42
C SER A 67 -19.22 -1.33 9.05
N PRO A 68 -19.86 -0.16 8.90
CA PRO A 68 -19.43 1.07 9.59
C PRO A 68 -19.32 0.91 11.11
N GLU A 69 -20.18 0.10 11.72
CA GLU A 69 -20.15 -0.21 13.14
C GLU A 69 -18.93 -1.06 13.51
N MET A 70 -18.56 -2.04 12.67
CA MET A 70 -17.36 -2.85 12.88
C MET A 70 -16.09 -2.02 12.75
N LEU A 71 -16.03 -1.11 11.78
CA LEU A 71 -14.92 -0.16 11.62
C LEU A 71 -14.78 0.73 12.86
N ARG A 72 -15.90 1.27 13.35
CA ARG A 72 -15.90 2.07 14.58
C ARG A 72 -15.40 1.28 15.79
N ALA A 73 -15.90 0.06 16.00
CA ALA A 73 -15.47 -0.80 17.10
C ALA A 73 -13.97 -1.12 17.01
N ARG A 74 -13.47 -1.39 15.79
CA ARG A 74 -12.03 -1.60 15.53
C ARG A 74 -11.21 -0.38 15.93
N ARG A 75 -11.62 0.83 15.53
CA ARG A 75 -10.91 2.08 15.92
C ARG A 75 -10.91 2.29 17.43
N GLU A 76 -12.06 2.10 18.09
CA GLU A 76 -12.17 2.26 19.54
C GLU A 76 -11.27 1.26 20.28
N PHE A 77 -11.21 0.01 19.83
CA PHE A 77 -10.30 -1.00 20.36
C PHE A 77 -8.84 -0.62 20.15
N LEU A 78 -8.43 -0.22 18.94
CA LEU A 78 -7.04 0.16 18.66
C LEU A 78 -6.64 1.41 19.46
N ALA A 79 -7.54 2.38 19.64
CA ALA A 79 -7.27 3.60 20.42
C ALA A 79 -7.17 3.37 21.93
N SER A 80 -7.67 2.24 22.44
CA SER A 80 -7.60 1.90 23.87
C SER A 80 -6.21 1.43 24.34
N GLY A 81 -5.28 1.20 23.39
CA GLY A 81 -3.91 0.78 23.66
C GLY A 81 -3.73 -0.72 23.92
N PHE A 82 -4.80 -1.52 23.92
CA PHE A 82 -4.68 -2.99 24.09
C PHE A 82 -3.84 -3.67 23.00
N TYR A 83 -3.75 -3.06 21.81
CA TYR A 83 -2.99 -3.59 20.67
C TYR A 83 -1.53 -3.10 20.63
N ASP A 84 -1.19 -2.06 21.40
CA ASP A 84 0.11 -1.39 21.35
C ASP A 84 1.29 -2.35 21.59
N PRO A 85 1.26 -3.28 22.57
CA PRO A 85 2.39 -4.17 22.79
C PRO A 85 2.73 -5.06 21.58
N LEU A 86 1.71 -5.46 20.81
CA LEU A 86 1.90 -6.23 19.58
C LEU A 86 2.43 -5.34 18.46
N SER A 87 1.87 -4.14 18.30
CA SER A 87 2.34 -3.15 17.33
C SER A 87 3.81 -2.79 17.55
N ASP A 88 4.19 -2.50 18.79
CA ASP A 88 5.54 -2.13 19.18
C ASP A 88 6.54 -3.26 18.90
N LEU A 89 6.18 -4.50 19.25
CA LEU A 89 7.01 -5.67 18.98
C LEU A 89 7.20 -5.87 17.46
N LEU A 90 6.14 -5.74 16.66
CA LEU A 90 6.24 -5.88 15.21
C LEU A 90 7.14 -4.78 14.62
N ASN A 91 6.97 -3.53 15.06
CA ASN A 91 7.80 -2.41 14.63
C ASN A 91 9.28 -2.64 14.98
N GLU A 92 9.59 -3.11 16.20
CA GLU A 92 10.96 -3.44 16.60
C GLU A 92 11.58 -4.51 15.69
N ARG A 93 10.82 -5.57 15.37
CA ARG A 93 11.28 -6.65 14.49
C ARG A 93 11.54 -6.16 13.07
N VAL A 94 10.66 -5.31 12.53
CA VAL A 94 10.83 -4.72 11.20
C VAL A 94 12.06 -3.82 11.17
N VAL A 95 12.24 -2.93 12.16
CA VAL A 95 13.42 -2.05 12.27
C VAL A 95 14.70 -2.88 12.32
N THR A 96 14.71 -3.93 13.15
CA THR A 96 15.86 -4.84 13.26
C THR A 96 16.17 -5.51 11.92
N ALA A 97 15.16 -6.03 11.22
CA ALA A 97 15.32 -6.74 9.95
C ALA A 97 15.87 -5.84 8.83
N VAL A 98 15.55 -4.55 8.84
CA VAL A 98 15.99 -3.60 7.81
C VAL A 98 17.25 -2.82 8.19
N THR A 99 17.76 -2.99 9.41
CA THR A 99 18.98 -2.32 9.88
C THR A 99 20.18 -2.69 8.99
N GLY A 100 20.93 -1.69 8.54
CA GLY A 100 22.08 -1.86 7.64
C GLY A 100 21.70 -1.99 6.16
N GLN A 101 20.41 -2.08 5.80
CA GLN A 101 19.98 -2.03 4.41
C GLN A 101 19.93 -0.58 3.91
N THR A 102 20.38 -0.34 2.68
CA THR A 102 20.30 0.98 2.06
C THR A 102 18.92 1.17 1.42
N SER A 103 18.07 2.03 1.99
CA SER A 103 16.71 2.38 1.48
C SER A 103 15.63 1.26 1.46
N PRO A 104 15.52 0.40 2.50
CA PRO A 104 14.63 -0.77 2.50
C PRO A 104 13.18 -0.43 2.12
N ILE A 105 12.53 -1.35 1.40
CA ILE A 105 11.09 -1.26 1.10
C ILE A 105 10.36 -2.22 2.03
N VAL A 106 9.40 -1.68 2.78
CA VAL A 106 8.53 -2.44 3.68
C VAL A 106 7.10 -2.32 3.15
N VAL A 107 6.39 -3.44 3.12
CA VAL A 107 4.99 -3.52 2.68
C VAL A 107 4.15 -4.03 3.85
N ASP A 108 3.11 -3.28 4.19
CA ASP A 108 2.08 -3.70 5.12
C ASP A 108 0.87 -4.25 4.35
N VAL A 109 0.59 -5.54 4.51
CA VAL A 109 -0.47 -6.25 3.79
C VAL A 109 -1.69 -6.34 4.70
N GLY A 110 -2.82 -5.82 4.21
CA GLY A 110 -4.03 -5.73 5.04
C GLY A 110 -4.00 -4.55 6.03
N CYS A 111 -3.27 -3.48 5.65
CA CYS A 111 -3.05 -2.28 6.46
C CYS A 111 -4.34 -1.54 6.88
N GLY A 112 -5.50 -1.87 6.29
CA GLY A 112 -6.79 -1.34 6.73
C GLY A 112 -6.92 0.17 6.55
N GLU A 113 -7.83 0.76 7.34
CA GLU A 113 -8.07 2.22 7.41
C GLU A 113 -7.15 2.95 8.39
#